data_AF-A0A532TZV7-F1
#
_entry.id   AF-A0A532TZV7-F1
#
_cell.length_a   1.000
_cell.length_b   1.000
_cell.length_c   1.000
_cell.angle_alpha   90.00
_cell.angle_beta   90.00
_cell.angle_gamma   90.00
#
_symmetry.space_group_name_H-M   'P 1'
#
loop_
_entity.id
_entity.type
_entity.pdbx_description
1 polymer ?
#
loop_
_entity_poly.entity_id
_entity_poly.type
_entity_poly.pdbx_seq_one_letter_code
_entity_poly.pdbx_strand_id
1 'polypeptide(L)'
;MGMAKGASDVGLHPSVAVIGDSTFAHSGITPLLGAARENTDMTLFILDNTTVAMTGGQETMLSGEELPHLLRGLGIDPAHIKTITPIPKRHEENVRIIRQEITHRGLSVIIAARECLVAARVRKKGS
;
A
#
# COMPACT_ATOMS: atom_id res chain seq x y z
N MET A 1 -7.48 -8.47 1.00
CA MET A 1 -7.55 -8.01 2.40
C MET A 1 -8.41 -8.91 3.28
N GLY A 2 -9.70 -9.13 2.97
CA GLY A 2 -10.56 -9.98 3.82
C GLY A 2 -9.97 -11.36 4.16
N MET A 3 -9.38 -12.06 3.18
CA MET A 3 -8.69 -13.34 3.44
C MET A 3 -7.48 -13.20 4.37
N ALA A 4 -6.68 -12.15 4.21
CA ALA A 4 -5.50 -11.93 5.05
C ALA A 4 -5.91 -11.59 6.50
N LYS A 5 -6.96 -10.77 6.67
CA LYS A 5 -7.56 -10.55 7.98
C LYS A 5 -8.04 -11.87 8.60
N GLY A 6 -8.84 -12.65 7.88
CA GLY A 6 -9.30 -13.95 8.37
C GLY A 6 -8.16 -14.92 8.71
N ALA A 7 -7.09 -14.94 7.92
CA ALA A 7 -5.89 -15.74 8.21
C ALA A 7 -5.18 -15.26 9.50
N SER A 8 -5.05 -13.94 9.69
CA SER A 8 -4.52 -13.35 10.92
C SER A 8 -5.39 -13.70 12.13
N ASP A 9 -6.72 -13.64 11.99
CA ASP A 9 -7.66 -13.90 13.07
C ASP A 9 -7.58 -15.37 13.56
N VAL A 10 -7.15 -16.30 12.70
CA VAL A 10 -6.88 -17.72 13.06
C VAL A 10 -5.42 -17.98 13.45
N GLY A 11 -4.61 -16.94 13.64
CA GLY A 11 -3.24 -17.02 14.15
C GLY A 11 -2.16 -17.26 13.09
N LEU A 12 -2.47 -17.17 11.79
CA LEU A 12 -1.46 -17.26 10.74
C LEU A 12 -0.62 -15.98 10.72
N HIS A 13 0.68 -16.13 10.94
CA HIS A 13 1.63 -15.02 10.95
C HIS A 13 2.94 -15.40 10.25
N PRO A 14 3.47 -14.57 9.34
CA PRO A 14 2.93 -13.27 8.93
C PRO A 14 1.72 -13.41 7.99
N SER A 15 0.70 -12.55 8.17
CA SER A 15 -0.41 -12.43 7.23
C SER A 15 -0.23 -11.18 6.38
N VAL A 16 -0.18 -11.35 5.06
CA VAL A 16 0.11 -10.25 4.12
C VAL A 16 -0.98 -10.15 3.06
N ALA A 17 -1.47 -8.94 2.82
CA ALA A 17 -2.32 -8.61 1.68
C ALA A 17 -1.59 -7.68 0.72
N VAL A 18 -1.81 -7.86 -0.58
CA VAL A 18 -1.29 -6.94 -1.62
C VAL A 18 -2.48 -6.40 -2.42
N ILE A 19 -2.48 -5.11 -2.70
CA ILE A 19 -3.54 -4.44 -3.46
C ILE A 19 -2.95 -3.28 -4.30
N GLY A 20 -3.50 -3.03 -5.49
CA GLY A 20 -3.15 -1.84 -6.28
C GLY A 20 -3.91 -0.60 -5.80
N ASP A 21 -3.33 0.58 -5.99
CA ASP A 21 -3.92 1.90 -5.73
C ASP A 21 -5.39 2.08 -6.15
N SER A 22 -5.72 1.77 -7.41
CA SER A 22 -7.07 1.95 -7.95
C SER A 22 -8.08 1.01 -7.28
N THR A 23 -7.70 -0.25 -7.08
CA THR A 23 -8.55 -1.22 -6.37
C THR A 23 -8.68 -0.85 -4.90
N PHE A 24 -7.61 -0.32 -4.30
CA PHE A 24 -7.64 0.18 -2.93
C PHE A 24 -8.66 1.31 -2.76
N ALA A 25 -8.63 2.30 -3.65
CA ALA A 25 -9.59 3.40 -3.63
C ALA A 25 -11.05 2.92 -3.81
N HIS A 26 -11.29 1.94 -4.68
CA HIS A 26 -12.64 1.45 -4.98
C HIS A 26 -13.24 0.50 -3.95
N SER A 27 -12.46 -0.44 -3.43
CA SER A 27 -12.99 -1.51 -2.58
C SER A 27 -12.09 -1.84 -1.38
N GLY A 28 -10.94 -1.19 -1.26
CA GLY A 28 -9.97 -1.47 -0.21
C GLY A 28 -10.15 -0.66 1.08
N ILE A 29 -10.73 0.54 1.01
CA ILE A 29 -10.88 1.43 2.16
C ILE A 29 -11.78 0.80 3.25
N THR A 30 -12.96 0.31 2.88
CA THR A 30 -13.91 -0.28 3.82
C THR A 30 -13.36 -1.47 4.61
N PRO A 31 -12.75 -2.51 3.98
CA PRO A 31 -12.16 -3.60 4.75
C PRO A 31 -10.93 -3.17 5.56
N LEU A 32 -10.17 -2.17 5.10
CA LEU A 32 -9.04 -1.63 5.86
C LEU A 32 -9.52 -0.92 7.14
N LEU A 33 -10.64 -0.20 7.10
CA LEU A 33 -11.22 0.42 8.28
C LEU A 33 -11.49 -0.61 9.39
N GLY A 34 -12.05 -1.78 9.04
CA GLY A 34 -12.25 -2.87 10.00
C GLY A 34 -10.93 -3.39 10.58
N ALA A 35 -9.93 -3.61 9.73
CA ALA A 35 -8.60 -4.06 10.18
C ALA A 35 -7.91 -3.02 11.10
N ALA A 36 -8.07 -1.73 10.81
CA ALA A 36 -7.52 -0.64 11.62
C ALA A 36 -8.22 -0.56 13.00
N ARG A 37 -9.55 -0.72 13.02
CA ARG A 37 -10.33 -0.73 14.28
C ARG A 37 -9.94 -1.87 15.21
N GLU A 38 -9.56 -3.01 14.65
CA GLU A 38 -9.17 -4.20 15.42
C GLU A 38 -7.65 -4.31 15.63
N ASN A 39 -6.87 -3.39 15.05
CA ASN A 39 -5.41 -3.50 14.94
C ASN A 39 -4.95 -4.91 14.51
N THR A 40 -5.60 -5.44 13.47
CA THR A 40 -5.37 -6.82 12.96
C THR A 40 -3.88 -7.05 12.67
N ASP A 41 -3.32 -8.17 13.15
CA ASP A 41 -1.93 -8.58 12.98
C ASP A 41 -1.60 -8.99 11.53
N MET A 42 -1.63 -8.00 10.64
CA MET A 42 -1.40 -8.17 9.22
C MET A 42 -0.66 -6.99 8.60
N THR A 43 0.03 -7.25 7.51
CA THR A 43 0.66 -6.21 6.68
C THR A 43 -0.12 -6.03 5.39
N LEU A 44 -0.55 -4.80 5.11
CA LEU A 44 -1.11 -4.40 3.81
C LEU A 44 -0.04 -3.76 2.94
N PHE A 45 0.13 -4.27 1.73
CA PHE A 45 1.01 -3.72 0.72
C PHE A 45 0.19 -3.03 -0.36
N ILE A 46 0.31 -1.71 -0.49
CA ILE A 46 -0.35 -0.91 -1.52
C ILE A 46 0.65 -0.60 -2.62
N LEU A 47 0.34 -1.02 -3.84
CA LEU A 47 1.13 -0.74 -5.04
C LEU A 47 0.61 0.56 -5.67
N ASP A 48 1.25 1.68 -5.36
CA ASP A 48 0.94 3.00 -5.93
C ASP A 48 1.77 3.23 -7.19
N ASN A 49 1.11 3.15 -8.35
CA ASN A 49 1.75 3.34 -9.64
C ASN A 49 1.56 4.77 -10.18
N THR A 50 0.88 5.65 -9.42
CA THR A 50 0.58 7.08 -9.73
C THR A 50 -0.17 7.29 -11.05
N THR A 51 -0.52 6.23 -11.78
CA THR A 51 -1.26 6.25 -13.04
C THR A 51 -1.87 4.86 -13.26
N VAL A 52 -3.17 4.80 -13.60
CA VAL A 52 -3.84 3.54 -13.91
C VAL A 52 -3.37 3.03 -15.28
N ALA A 53 -2.24 2.31 -15.29
CA ALA A 53 -1.64 1.77 -16.51
C ALA A 53 -2.58 0.81 -17.27
N MET A 54 -3.54 0.19 -16.57
CA MET A 54 -4.45 -0.81 -17.13
C MET A 54 -5.65 -0.20 -17.88
N THR A 55 -6.03 1.06 -17.62
CA THR A 55 -7.24 1.70 -18.19
C THR A 55 -6.96 2.92 -19.06
N GLY A 56 -5.70 3.14 -19.46
CA GLY A 56 -5.36 4.17 -20.45
C GLY A 56 -5.13 5.58 -19.88
N GLY A 57 -4.60 5.70 -18.65
CA GLY A 57 -4.09 6.99 -18.15
C GLY A 57 -5.09 7.86 -17.40
N GLN A 58 -6.12 7.26 -16.79
CA GLN A 58 -6.95 7.96 -15.80
C GLN A 58 -6.11 8.30 -14.55
N GLU A 59 -6.32 9.49 -13.99
CA GLU A 59 -5.77 9.85 -12.68
C GLU A 59 -6.31 8.90 -11.61
N THR A 60 -5.44 8.41 -10.73
CA THR A 60 -5.88 7.59 -9.61
C THR A 60 -6.56 8.51 -8.60
N MET A 61 -7.71 8.11 -8.05
CA MET A 61 -8.44 8.91 -7.04
C MET A 61 -7.65 9.13 -5.74
N LEU A 62 -6.57 8.39 -5.56
CA LEU A 62 -5.64 8.50 -4.45
C LEU A 62 -4.24 8.22 -4.99
N SER A 63 -3.31 9.16 -4.84
CA SER A 63 -1.89 8.94 -5.13
C SER A 63 -0.98 9.79 -4.27
N GLY A 64 0.29 9.37 -4.15
CA GLY A 64 1.33 10.19 -3.56
C GLY A 64 1.02 10.55 -2.11
N GLU A 65 1.09 11.85 -1.80
CA GLU A 65 0.92 12.36 -0.43
C GLU A 65 -0.49 12.10 0.13
N GLU A 66 -1.53 12.00 -0.68
CA GLU A 66 -2.91 11.84 -0.19
C GLU A 66 -3.15 10.48 0.47
N LEU A 67 -2.45 9.43 0.00
CA LEU A 67 -2.61 8.07 0.51
C LEU A 67 -2.18 7.94 1.98
N PRO A 68 -0.97 8.35 2.40
CA PRO A 68 -0.61 8.40 3.82
C PRO A 68 -1.59 9.20 4.69
N HIS A 69 -2.13 10.32 4.18
CA HIS A 69 -3.10 11.14 4.93
C HIS A 69 -4.41 10.38 5.16
N LEU A 70 -4.94 9.71 4.14
CA LEU A 70 -6.12 8.85 4.29
C LEU A 70 -5.87 7.74 5.31
N LEU A 71 -4.74 7.04 5.21
CA LEU A 71 -4.42 5.93 6.12
C LEU A 71 -4.36 6.39 7.58
N ARG A 72 -3.77 7.56 7.86
CA ARG A 72 -3.80 8.18 9.19
C ARG A 72 -5.23 8.52 9.61
N GLY A 73 -6.05 9.06 8.70
CA GLY A 73 -7.46 9.37 8.95
C GLY A 73 -8.31 8.13 9.28
N LEU A 74 -7.92 6.95 8.78
CA LEU A 74 -8.55 5.67 9.14
C LEU A 74 -8.13 5.14 10.52
N GLY A 75 -7.23 5.84 11.23
CA GLY A 75 -6.77 5.48 12.58
C GLY A 75 -5.57 4.54 12.62
N ILE A 76 -4.85 4.36 11.51
CA ILE A 76 -3.66 3.53 11.45
C ILE A 76 -2.50 4.28 12.11
N ASP A 77 -1.71 3.58 12.94
CA ASP A 77 -0.55 4.16 13.61
C ASP A 77 0.45 4.72 12.58
N PRO A 78 0.75 6.03 12.60
CA PRO A 78 1.73 6.63 11.70
C PRO A 78 3.12 5.96 11.75
N ALA A 79 3.49 5.33 12.87
CA ALA A 79 4.73 4.57 12.99
C ALA A 79 4.77 3.36 12.05
N HIS A 80 3.61 2.82 11.66
CA HIS A 80 3.46 1.62 10.83
C HIS A 80 2.88 1.92 9.44
N ILE A 81 2.95 3.18 9.00
CA ILE A 81 2.71 3.59 7.61
C ILE A 81 4.07 3.85 6.96
N LYS A 82 4.53 2.95 6.09
CA LYS A 82 5.85 3.04 5.44
C LYS A 82 5.73 3.24 3.95
N THR A 83 6.33 4.31 3.43
CA THR A 83 6.47 4.49 1.98
C THR A 83 7.86 4.02 1.55
N ILE A 84 7.90 3.16 0.53
CA ILE A 84 9.13 2.66 -0.07
C ILE A 84 9.16 2.97 -1.57
N THR A 85 10.37 3.12 -2.12
CA THR A 85 10.56 3.26 -3.57
C THR A 85 11.25 2.01 -4.11
N PRO A 86 10.55 1.13 -4.85
CA PRO A 86 11.06 -0.17 -5.28
C PRO A 86 12.03 -0.06 -6.48
N ILE A 87 13.24 0.48 -6.22
CA ILE A 87 14.33 0.61 -7.19
C ILE A 87 15.59 -0.13 -6.71
N PRO A 88 16.45 -0.63 -7.61
CA PRO A 88 17.66 -1.38 -7.22
C PRO A 88 18.58 -0.64 -6.24
N LYS A 89 18.72 0.69 -6.40
CA LYS A 89 19.53 1.54 -5.50
C LYS A 89 19.04 1.57 -4.05
N ARG A 90 17.79 1.20 -3.79
CA ARG A 90 17.16 1.15 -2.46
C ARG A 90 16.81 -0.27 -2.02
N HIS A 91 17.35 -1.29 -2.69
CA HIS A 91 16.97 -2.68 -2.43
C HIS A 91 17.16 -3.08 -0.96
N GLU A 92 18.33 -2.80 -0.38
CA GLU A 92 18.61 -3.14 1.03
C GLU A 92 17.69 -2.40 2.01
N GLU A 93 17.40 -1.12 1.74
CA GLU A 93 16.48 -0.30 2.53
C GLU A 93 15.06 -0.87 2.49
N ASN A 94 14.56 -1.16 1.28
CA ASN A 94 13.23 -1.72 1.09
C ASN A 94 13.10 -3.08 1.77
N VAL A 95 14.08 -3.97 1.61
CA VAL A 95 14.08 -5.29 2.26
C VAL A 95 14.06 -5.15 3.78
N ARG A 96 14.82 -4.20 4.34
CA ARG A 96 14.83 -3.93 5.78
C ARG A 96 13.47 -3.47 6.27
N ILE A 97 12.87 -2.47 5.62
CA ILE A 97 11.53 -1.95 5.98
C ILE A 97 10.49 -3.06 5.88
N ILE A 98 10.48 -3.82 4.78
CA ILE A 98 9.53 -4.92 4.58
C ILE A 98 9.68 -5.95 5.70
N ARG A 99 10.91 -6.38 6.02
CA ARG A 99 11.14 -7.34 7.11
C ARG A 99 10.66 -6.84 8.47
N GLN A 100 10.86 -5.56 8.76
CA GLN A 100 10.40 -4.96 10.02
C GLN A 100 8.86 -4.97 10.11
N GLU A 101 8.18 -4.57 9.05
CA GLU A 101 6.73 -4.44 9.04
C GLU A 101 5.99 -5.78 8.93
N ILE A 102 6.52 -6.79 8.21
CA ILE A 102 5.91 -8.13 8.16
C ILE A 102 6.02 -8.90 9.48
N THR A 103 6.97 -8.52 10.34
CA THR A 103 7.16 -9.15 11.66
C THR A 103 6.55 -8.32 12.80
N HIS A 104 6.05 -7.12 12.50
CA HIS A 104 5.31 -6.31 13.46
C HIS A 104 4.03 -7.03 13.87
N ARG A 105 3.66 -6.88 15.15
CA ARG A 105 2.42 -7.42 15.72
C ARG A 105 1.38 -6.31 15.78
N GLY A 106 0.48 -6.30 14.81
CA GLY A 106 -0.51 -5.24 14.62
C GLY A 106 -0.66 -4.89 13.14
N LEU A 107 -1.51 -3.91 12.84
CA LEU A 107 -1.73 -3.49 11.47
C LEU A 107 -0.56 -2.63 10.99
N SER A 108 0.10 -3.09 9.92
CA SER A 108 1.11 -2.30 9.21
C SER A 108 0.72 -2.09 7.74
N VAL A 109 1.07 -0.93 7.19
CA VAL A 109 0.83 -0.59 5.78
C VAL A 109 2.12 -0.16 5.11
N ILE A 110 2.48 -0.85 4.03
CA ILE A 110 3.61 -0.49 3.16
C ILE A 110 3.06 0.04 1.83
N ILE A 111 3.39 1.27 1.49
CA ILE A 111 3.10 1.90 0.21
C ILE A 111 4.35 1.79 -0.67
N ALA A 112 4.29 0.96 -1.71
CA ALA A 112 5.33 0.93 -2.73
C ALA A 112 4.99 1.96 -3.82
N ALA A 113 5.55 3.16 -3.67
CA ALA A 113 5.33 4.27 -4.58
C ALA A 113 6.33 4.20 -5.74
N ARG A 114 5.81 4.09 -6.98
CA ARG A 114 6.62 4.18 -8.20
C ARG A 114 5.80 4.77 -9.33
N GLU A 115 6.23 5.91 -9.85
CA GLU A 115 5.67 6.47 -11.08
C GLU A 115 5.83 5.45 -12.24
N CYS A 116 4.71 5.12 -12.90
CA CYS A 116 4.74 4.19 -14.03
C CYS A 116 5.61 4.75 -15.18
N LEU A 117 6.65 4.01 -15.58
CA LEU A 117 7.58 4.44 -16.64
C LEU A 117 6.91 4.70 -17.99
N VAL A 118 5.79 4.03 -18.28
CA VAL A 118 5.00 4.23 -19.50
C VAL A 118 4.29 5.59 -19.45
N ALA A 119 3.65 5.91 -18.32
CA ALA A 119 3.00 7.20 -18.09
C ALA A 119 4.01 8.36 -18.12
N ALA A 120 5.17 8.20 -17.48
CA ALA A 120 6.25 9.18 -17.51
C ALA A 120 6.79 9.44 -18.95
N ARG A 121 6.81 8.41 -19.81
CA ARG A 121 7.19 8.56 -21.23
C ARG A 121 6.13 9.29 -22.06
N VAL A 122 4.85 9.06 -21.81
CA VAL A 122 3.76 9.76 -22.50
C VAL A 122 3.76 11.25 -22.13
N ARG A 123 3.95 11.58 -20.84
CA ARG A 123 4.05 12.97 -20.37
C ARG A 123 5.23 13.73 -20.97
N LYS A 124 6.38 13.07 -21.21
CA LYS A 124 7.56 13.66 -21.87
C LYS A 124 7.41 13.92 -23.37
N LYS A 125 6.46 13.27 -24.05
CA LYS A 125 6.22 13.48 -25.49
C LYS A 125 5.20 14.58 -25.79
N GLY A 126 4.43 15.00 -24.78
CA GLY A 126 3.43 16.06 -24.90
C GLY A 126 3.86 17.42 -24.34
N SER A 127 5.16 17.61 -24.05
CA SER A 127 5.73 18.86 -23.53
C SER A 127 6.85 19.38 -24.41
#